data_AF-A0A1F6BP95-F1
#
_entry.id   AF-A0A1F6BP95-F1
#
_cell.length_a   1.000
_cell.length_b   1.000
_cell.length_c   1.000
_cell.angle_alpha   90.00
_cell.angle_beta   90.00
_cell.angle_gamma   90.00
#
_symmetry.space_group_name_H-M   'P 1'
#
loop_
_entity.id
_entity.type
_entity.pdbx_description
1 polymer ?
#
loop_
_entity_poly.entity_id
_entity_poly.type
_entity_poly.pdbx_seq_one_letter_code
_entity_poly.pdbx_strand_id
1 'polypeptide(L)'
;MTCPLNRFSEATIVAISAFSIGVISALPVLSGVSRLGADYELFPTYPISSISFDETTTYAPPLSFLKENNKYPFETEIYELKDAPATRYLLPTFIQRLFLVVFGGNIQSVWMFSKIFFPALCFAAAYFLCKSTGAGQFPSLISSFLYSLIGFGPRVLFDINGVNAFQPIFISRINAPAAIAPFLLFALAGLVKIHTSQKPKAKAIVATGILGGALFFTYYYYQIAFAFLLILLAVLYALMRQKDKLIAILKTGIVANLVAVPWYLIFISSLLHSREYELASSINGKWNAFPAGVTSEGILFIIVFLAVSFMILRKTSAQAEQNKNIFSSSLIPLIGIAGVSIFLQYASSRLPLPIIQPEHFLQQIAFGITVLLASLLFFSYNIKTSVQNTGQCENISLFRKAIALCVITILLVTSIIKQVSVSSNSIPFSAVSREETAARKLMSAFTSPDDVIAVKNPFFNSAIASKIWRFRFYGFAGTTNLPTKENVERFVFVQKLFGVPWDDVRKSLSEANNSKTPLASIDAPYLIAFRKIPESEILSYEKFYTSADASFLSGKKLDYVLVFPDENDHFLKMTNDGFADVSESETEAGVTLYKLNASKSSPLNS
;
A
#
# COMPACT_ATOMS: atom_id res chain seq x y z
N MET A 1 -10.15 -11.31 47.47
CA MET A 1 -10.62 -11.58 46.09
C MET A 1 -9.48 -11.29 45.12
N THR A 2 -8.87 -12.33 44.54
CA THR A 2 -7.80 -12.16 43.54
C THR A 2 -8.41 -11.72 42.21
N CYS A 3 -7.95 -10.58 41.70
CA CYS A 3 -8.38 -10.04 40.42
C CYS A 3 -8.20 -11.10 39.30
N PRO A 4 -9.24 -11.45 38.51
CA PRO A 4 -9.19 -12.54 37.53
C PRO A 4 -8.21 -12.31 36.36
N LEU A 5 -7.58 -11.13 36.28
CA LEU A 5 -6.56 -10.78 35.29
C LEU A 5 -5.20 -11.47 35.50
N ASN A 6 -4.95 -12.16 36.63
CA ASN A 6 -3.68 -12.86 36.89
C ASN A 6 -3.58 -14.28 36.29
N ARG A 7 -4.58 -14.77 35.55
CA ARG A 7 -4.55 -16.13 34.96
C ARG A 7 -3.80 -16.25 33.64
N PHE A 8 -3.54 -15.14 32.95
CA PHE A 8 -2.91 -15.15 31.62
C PHE A 8 -1.56 -14.44 31.63
N SER A 9 -0.57 -15.03 30.95
CA SER A 9 0.74 -14.41 30.78
C SER A 9 0.63 -13.14 29.91
N GLU A 10 1.58 -12.20 30.07
CA GLU A 10 1.68 -11.00 29.21
C GLU A 10 1.71 -11.37 27.73
N ALA A 11 2.45 -12.43 27.37
CA ALA A 11 2.53 -12.95 26.01
C ALA A 11 1.16 -13.42 25.50
N THR A 12 0.36 -14.11 26.32
CA THR A 12 -0.99 -14.55 25.97
C THR A 12 -1.91 -13.36 25.68
N ILE A 13 -1.87 -12.32 26.53
CA ILE A 13 -2.70 -11.12 26.36
C ILE A 13 -2.34 -10.39 25.06
N VAL A 14 -1.04 -10.26 24.76
CA VAL A 14 -0.56 -9.63 23.53
C VAL A 14 -0.95 -10.44 22.31
N ALA A 15 -0.82 -11.77 22.37
CA ALA A 15 -1.19 -12.66 21.26
C ALA A 15 -2.70 -12.58 20.96
N ILE A 16 -3.56 -12.62 21.98
CA ILE A 16 -5.01 -12.47 21.82
C ILE A 16 -5.33 -11.10 21.23
N SER A 17 -4.73 -10.02 21.76
CA SER A 17 -4.98 -8.66 21.29
C SER A 17 -4.55 -8.46 19.84
N ALA A 18 -3.36 -8.97 19.47
CA ALA A 18 -2.86 -8.94 18.10
C ALA A 18 -3.77 -9.71 17.16
N PHE A 19 -4.20 -10.91 17.56
CA PHE A 19 -5.13 -11.73 16.78
C PHE A 19 -6.48 -11.04 16.61
N SER A 20 -7.02 -10.38 17.64
CA SER A 20 -8.26 -9.60 17.54
C SER A 20 -8.15 -8.48 16.50
N ILE A 21 -7.04 -7.73 16.47
CA ILE A 21 -6.80 -6.71 15.44
C ILE A 21 -6.73 -7.34 14.05
N GLY A 22 -6.06 -8.48 13.91
CA GLY A 22 -5.99 -9.24 12.66
C GLY A 22 -7.38 -9.66 12.16
N VAL A 23 -8.18 -10.29 13.02
CA VAL A 23 -9.54 -10.75 12.66
C VAL A 23 -10.43 -9.57 12.30
N ILE A 24 -10.46 -8.50 13.11
CA ILE A 24 -11.23 -7.28 12.81
C ILE A 24 -10.84 -6.71 11.44
N SER A 25 -9.54 -6.70 11.14
CA SER A 25 -9.03 -6.17 9.87
C SER A 25 -9.46 -7.02 8.65
N ALA A 26 -9.64 -8.33 8.84
CA ALA A 26 -10.06 -9.27 7.82
C ALA A 26 -11.58 -9.46 7.71
N LEU A 27 -12.37 -8.92 8.65
CA LEU A 27 -13.83 -9.10 8.71
C LEU A 27 -14.56 -8.86 7.38
N PRO A 28 -14.24 -7.83 6.57
CA PRO A 28 -14.92 -7.62 5.29
C PRO A 28 -14.77 -8.80 4.34
N VAL A 29 -13.57 -9.37 4.25
CA VAL A 29 -13.27 -10.51 3.37
C VAL A 29 -13.88 -11.79 3.95
N LEU A 30 -13.74 -12.03 5.25
CA LEU A 30 -14.33 -13.20 5.91
C LEU A 30 -15.85 -13.24 5.74
N SER A 31 -16.51 -12.10 5.89
CA SER A 31 -17.95 -11.96 5.72
C SER A 31 -18.39 -12.10 4.27
N GLY A 32 -17.59 -11.57 3.33
CA GLY A 32 -17.82 -11.75 1.90
C GLY A 32 -17.77 -13.22 1.48
N VAL A 33 -16.71 -13.93 1.87
CA VAL A 33 -16.58 -15.39 1.64
C VAL A 33 -17.72 -16.16 2.30
N SER A 34 -18.08 -15.82 3.55
CA SER A 34 -19.17 -16.50 4.25
C SER A 34 -20.54 -16.31 3.58
N ARG A 35 -20.78 -15.21 2.88
CA ARG A 35 -22.08 -14.90 2.26
C ARG A 35 -22.17 -15.31 0.80
N LEU A 36 -21.09 -15.15 0.04
CA LEU A 36 -21.07 -15.42 -1.40
C LEU A 36 -20.41 -16.76 -1.76
N GLY A 37 -19.67 -17.38 -0.83
CA GLY A 37 -19.06 -18.69 -1.07
C GLY A 37 -18.13 -18.68 -2.28
N ALA A 38 -18.43 -19.54 -3.26
CA ALA A 38 -17.68 -19.65 -4.50
C ALA A 38 -17.80 -18.41 -5.41
N ASP A 39 -18.86 -17.62 -5.23
CA ASP A 39 -19.13 -16.42 -6.04
C ASP A 39 -18.44 -15.17 -5.49
N TYR A 40 -17.60 -15.30 -4.45
CA TYR A 40 -16.86 -14.18 -3.89
C TYR A 40 -15.63 -13.81 -4.74
N GLU A 41 -15.63 -12.60 -5.28
CA GLU A 41 -14.49 -11.94 -5.92
C GLU A 41 -13.72 -11.08 -4.91
N LEU A 42 -12.47 -11.43 -4.69
CA LEU A 42 -11.58 -10.69 -3.80
C LEU A 42 -11.05 -9.40 -4.46
N PHE A 43 -10.87 -9.43 -5.78
CA PHE A 43 -10.34 -8.33 -6.60
C PHE A 43 -11.43 -7.86 -7.57
N PRO A 44 -12.43 -7.10 -7.09
CA PRO A 44 -13.57 -6.72 -7.91
C PRO A 44 -13.15 -5.84 -9.08
N THR A 45 -13.83 -6.02 -10.22
CA THR A 45 -13.60 -5.25 -11.44
C THR A 45 -13.83 -3.75 -11.23
N TYR A 46 -14.83 -3.42 -10.42
CA TYR A 46 -15.14 -2.06 -10.01
C TYR A 46 -14.81 -1.89 -8.53
N PRO A 47 -13.56 -1.51 -8.19
CA PRO A 47 -13.18 -1.29 -6.80
C PRO A 47 -13.96 -0.12 -6.21
N ILE A 48 -14.48 -0.33 -4.99
CA ILE A 48 -15.39 0.59 -4.29
C ILE A 48 -14.71 1.51 -3.27
N SER A 49 -13.41 1.32 -3.08
CA SER A 49 -12.58 2.07 -2.14
C SER A 49 -11.17 2.22 -2.69
N SER A 50 -10.43 3.23 -2.20
CA SER A 50 -9.01 3.40 -2.49
C SER A 50 -8.19 2.17 -2.10
N ILE A 51 -8.55 1.49 -1.00
CA ILE A 51 -7.89 0.26 -0.55
C ILE A 51 -8.12 -0.87 -1.56
N SER A 52 -9.38 -1.12 -1.95
CA SER A 52 -9.69 -2.17 -2.92
C SER A 52 -9.08 -1.87 -4.29
N PHE A 53 -9.01 -0.60 -4.68
CA PHE A 53 -8.39 -0.19 -5.94
C PHE A 53 -6.90 -0.55 -5.95
N ASP A 54 -6.14 -0.10 -4.95
CA ASP A 54 -4.70 -0.37 -4.87
C ASP A 54 -4.43 -1.89 -4.75
N GLU A 55 -5.28 -2.61 -4.01
CA GLU A 55 -5.19 -4.08 -3.91
C GLU A 55 -5.40 -4.76 -5.27
N THR A 56 -6.44 -4.37 -6.02
CA THR A 56 -6.76 -4.94 -7.34
C THR A 56 -5.78 -4.52 -8.43
N THR A 57 -5.28 -3.30 -8.47
CA THR A 57 -4.49 -2.80 -9.62
C THR A 57 -2.99 -2.79 -9.39
N THR A 58 -2.53 -2.77 -8.14
CA THR A 58 -1.11 -2.56 -7.80
C THR A 58 -0.51 -3.72 -7.02
N TYR A 59 -1.24 -4.31 -6.07
CA TYR A 59 -0.66 -5.25 -5.11
C TYR A 59 -0.88 -6.72 -5.44
N ALA A 60 -2.07 -7.09 -5.90
CA ALA A 60 -2.36 -8.46 -6.31
C ALA A 60 -1.67 -8.89 -7.62
N PRO A 61 -1.52 -8.04 -8.66
CA PRO A 61 -0.93 -8.49 -9.93
C PRO A 61 0.50 -9.05 -9.79
N PRO A 62 1.43 -8.43 -9.02
CA PRO A 62 2.76 -9.01 -8.76
C PRO A 62 2.73 -10.40 -8.10
N LEU A 63 1.76 -10.66 -7.23
CA LEU A 63 1.60 -11.96 -6.58
C LEU A 63 1.12 -13.01 -7.57
N SER A 64 0.16 -12.65 -8.43
CA SER A 64 -0.33 -13.48 -9.53
C SER A 64 0.77 -13.77 -10.55
N PHE A 65 1.59 -12.77 -10.91
CA PHE A 65 2.78 -12.97 -11.76
C PHE A 65 3.74 -14.00 -11.15
N LEU A 66 4.07 -13.85 -9.86
CA LEU A 66 4.98 -14.76 -9.16
C LEU A 66 4.45 -16.19 -9.09
N LYS A 67 3.13 -16.37 -8.93
CA LYS A 67 2.48 -17.68 -8.94
C LYS A 67 2.66 -18.38 -10.28
N GLU A 68 2.41 -17.69 -11.39
CA GLU A 68 2.44 -18.30 -12.73
C GLU A 68 3.87 -18.43 -13.29
N ASN A 69 4.77 -17.50 -12.98
CA ASN A 69 6.09 -17.42 -13.63
C ASN A 69 7.27 -17.81 -12.74
N ASN A 70 7.08 -17.87 -11.41
CA ASN A 70 8.15 -18.14 -10.43
C ASN A 70 9.37 -17.18 -10.54
N LYS A 71 9.19 -16.02 -11.17
CA LYS A 71 10.22 -15.01 -11.48
C LYS A 71 9.97 -13.71 -10.73
N TYR A 72 11.01 -12.90 -10.60
CA TYR A 72 10.90 -11.57 -10.04
C TYR A 72 9.94 -10.70 -10.89
N PRO A 73 8.93 -10.02 -10.30
CA PRO A 73 8.00 -9.19 -11.05
C PRO A 73 8.66 -7.83 -11.38
N PHE A 74 9.34 -7.76 -12.52
CA PHE A 74 9.84 -6.51 -13.10
C PHE A 74 8.67 -5.73 -13.72
N GLU A 75 8.62 -5.54 -15.03
CA GLU A 75 7.39 -5.16 -15.71
C GLU A 75 6.42 -6.33 -15.70
N THR A 76 5.17 -6.02 -15.40
CA THR A 76 4.12 -7.01 -15.36
C THR A 76 3.01 -6.65 -16.36
N GLU A 77 2.78 -5.38 -16.69
CA GLU A 77 1.63 -5.05 -17.54
C GLU A 77 1.87 -5.35 -19.02
N ILE A 78 3.07 -5.05 -19.54
CA ILE A 78 3.36 -4.99 -20.99
C ILE A 78 4.43 -6.02 -21.37
N TYR A 79 4.11 -6.89 -22.33
CA TYR A 79 4.98 -8.00 -22.73
C TYR A 79 6.30 -7.53 -23.33
N GLU A 80 6.28 -6.49 -24.17
CA GLU A 80 7.49 -5.96 -24.82
C GLU A 80 8.52 -5.44 -23.80
N LEU A 81 8.04 -5.10 -22.60
CA LEU A 81 8.82 -4.53 -21.54
C LEU A 81 9.05 -5.54 -20.39
N LYS A 82 8.70 -6.83 -20.53
CA LYS A 82 8.72 -7.83 -19.45
C LYS A 82 10.05 -7.98 -18.70
N ASP A 83 11.17 -7.69 -19.37
CA ASP A 83 12.51 -7.74 -18.78
C ASP A 83 13.00 -6.37 -18.27
N ALA A 84 12.22 -5.30 -18.49
CA ALA A 84 12.55 -3.95 -18.06
C ALA A 84 12.38 -3.83 -16.54
N PRO A 85 13.44 -3.45 -15.80
CA PRO A 85 13.40 -3.40 -14.35
C PRO A 85 12.41 -2.34 -13.86
N ALA A 86 11.48 -2.72 -12.98
CA ALA A 86 10.53 -1.82 -12.35
C ALA A 86 10.81 -1.68 -10.85
N THR A 87 10.84 -0.44 -10.35
CA THR A 87 10.93 -0.16 -8.91
C THR A 87 9.58 -0.40 -8.25
N ARG A 88 9.39 -1.58 -7.66
CA ARG A 88 8.14 -1.98 -6.99
C ARG A 88 8.34 -2.20 -5.48
N TYR A 89 7.23 -2.23 -4.74
CA TYR A 89 7.22 -2.61 -3.32
C TYR A 89 7.18 -4.14 -3.22
N LEU A 90 8.34 -4.76 -2.99
CA LEU A 90 8.51 -6.20 -3.25
C LEU A 90 8.48 -7.05 -2.00
N LEU A 91 8.88 -6.48 -0.86
CA LEU A 91 8.99 -7.25 0.37
C LEU A 91 7.65 -7.87 0.78
N PRO A 92 6.51 -7.15 0.74
CA PRO A 92 5.22 -7.75 1.05
C PRO A 92 4.86 -8.89 0.08
N THR A 93 5.12 -8.71 -1.21
CA THR A 93 4.88 -9.74 -2.23
C THR A 93 5.75 -10.98 -2.02
N PHE A 94 7.02 -10.82 -1.62
CA PHE A 94 7.89 -11.96 -1.31
C PHE A 94 7.45 -12.71 -0.06
N ILE A 95 6.97 -12.02 0.97
CA ILE A 95 6.38 -12.68 2.15
C ILE A 95 5.12 -13.45 1.73
N GLN A 96 4.27 -12.85 0.90
CA GLN A 96 3.08 -13.51 0.36
C GLN A 96 3.40 -14.72 -0.53
N ARG A 97 4.53 -14.72 -1.24
CA ARG A 97 5.01 -15.91 -1.97
C ARG A 97 5.27 -17.08 -1.03
N LEU A 98 5.83 -16.84 0.16
CA LEU A 98 5.99 -17.90 1.16
C LEU A 98 4.63 -18.45 1.59
N PHE A 99 3.62 -17.59 1.74
CA PHE A 99 2.26 -18.03 2.03
C PHE A 99 1.65 -18.81 0.85
N LEU A 100 1.92 -18.44 -0.41
CA LEU A 100 1.46 -19.21 -1.57
C LEU A 100 1.96 -20.65 -1.50
N VAL A 101 3.22 -20.87 -1.11
CA VAL A 101 3.77 -22.23 -0.93
C VAL A 101 3.01 -22.98 0.17
N VAL A 102 2.73 -22.33 1.30
CA VAL A 102 2.01 -22.93 2.44
C VAL A 102 0.55 -23.27 2.09
N PHE A 103 -0.12 -22.42 1.32
CA PHE A 103 -1.53 -22.56 0.94
C PHE A 103 -1.75 -23.22 -0.44
N GLY A 104 -0.75 -23.96 -0.96
CA GLY A 104 -0.89 -24.72 -2.20
C GLY A 104 -1.22 -23.89 -3.44
N GLY A 105 -0.74 -22.64 -3.50
CA GLY A 105 -0.96 -21.72 -4.62
C GLY A 105 -2.31 -20.98 -4.59
N ASN A 106 -3.11 -21.11 -3.53
CA ASN A 106 -4.39 -20.40 -3.40
C ASN A 106 -4.20 -18.92 -3.02
N ILE A 107 -4.36 -18.03 -4.00
CA ILE A 107 -4.22 -16.56 -3.81
C ILE A 107 -5.24 -16.02 -2.79
N GLN A 108 -6.49 -16.51 -2.82
CA GLN A 108 -7.55 -16.06 -1.91
C GLN A 108 -7.17 -16.35 -0.45
N SER A 109 -6.69 -17.56 -0.16
CA SER A 109 -6.22 -17.95 1.17
C SER A 109 -5.02 -17.11 1.61
N VAL A 110 -4.06 -16.85 0.71
CA VAL A 110 -2.91 -15.98 1.00
C VAL A 110 -3.35 -14.56 1.35
N TRP A 111 -4.32 -14.01 0.63
CA TRP A 111 -4.80 -12.64 0.88
C TRP A 111 -5.58 -12.54 2.19
N MET A 112 -6.47 -13.50 2.45
CA MET A 112 -7.20 -13.61 3.72
C MET A 112 -6.22 -13.71 4.90
N PHE A 113 -5.23 -14.59 4.81
CA PHE A 113 -4.21 -14.74 5.83
C PHE A 113 -3.39 -13.45 5.99
N SER A 114 -3.01 -12.79 4.90
CA SER A 114 -2.27 -11.52 4.92
C SER A 114 -3.04 -10.42 5.66
N LYS A 115 -4.37 -10.33 5.49
CA LYS A 115 -5.23 -9.37 6.20
C LYS A 115 -5.36 -9.65 7.70
N ILE A 116 -4.99 -10.84 8.17
CA ILE A 116 -4.93 -11.19 9.60
C ILE A 116 -3.50 -10.99 10.13
N PHE A 117 -2.53 -11.60 9.45
CA PHE A 117 -1.15 -11.69 9.88
C PHE A 117 -0.48 -10.32 10.00
N PHE A 118 -0.57 -9.47 8.97
CA PHE A 118 0.14 -8.20 8.97
C PHE A 118 -0.41 -7.20 9.99
N PRO A 119 -1.75 -7.00 10.14
CA PRO A 119 -2.28 -6.14 11.19
C PRO A 119 -1.96 -6.64 12.60
N ALA A 120 -1.99 -7.96 12.82
CA ALA A 120 -1.59 -8.57 14.09
C ALA A 120 -0.09 -8.32 14.39
N LEU A 121 0.77 -8.50 13.38
CA LEU A 121 2.21 -8.23 13.49
C LEU A 121 2.46 -6.74 13.76
N CYS A 122 1.70 -5.85 13.14
CA CYS A 122 1.77 -4.41 13.35
C CYS A 122 1.43 -4.03 14.80
N PHE A 123 0.35 -4.59 15.35
CA PHE A 123 0.01 -4.43 16.77
C PHE A 123 1.14 -4.94 17.68
N ALA A 124 1.65 -6.15 17.43
CA ALA A 124 2.73 -6.74 18.23
C ALA A 124 4.02 -5.90 18.16
N ALA A 125 4.37 -5.37 16.99
CA ALA A 125 5.53 -4.51 16.78
C ALA A 125 5.37 -3.16 17.51
N ALA A 126 4.19 -2.55 17.45
CA ALA A 126 3.88 -1.32 18.20
C ALA A 126 4.01 -1.54 19.71
N TYR A 127 3.47 -2.66 20.19
CA TYR A 127 3.57 -3.05 21.59
C TYR A 127 5.02 -3.26 22.03
N PHE A 128 5.82 -3.94 21.20
CA PHE A 128 7.24 -4.18 21.47
C PHE A 128 8.06 -2.87 21.47
N LEU A 129 7.75 -1.92 20.59
CA LEU A 129 8.33 -0.59 20.60
C LEU A 129 8.00 0.13 21.92
N CYS A 130 6.73 0.16 22.33
CA CYS A 130 6.32 0.74 23.61
C CYS A 130 7.08 0.11 24.79
N LYS A 131 7.15 -1.22 24.86
CA LYS A 131 7.89 -1.95 25.92
C LYS A 131 9.38 -1.62 25.91
N SER A 132 9.98 -1.40 24.74
CA SER A 132 11.41 -1.07 24.61
C SER A 132 11.76 0.29 25.22
N THR A 133 10.78 1.20 25.40
CA THR A 133 10.99 2.47 26.13
C THR A 133 11.02 2.28 27.65
N GLY A 134 10.72 1.09 28.17
CA GLY A 134 10.59 0.80 29.60
C GLY A 134 9.18 1.02 30.16
N ALA A 135 8.18 1.21 29.29
CA ALA A 135 6.79 1.32 29.69
C ALA A 135 6.23 0.00 30.24
N GLY A 136 5.25 0.12 31.14
CA GLY A 136 4.53 -1.05 31.68
C GLY A 136 3.67 -1.74 30.61
N GLN A 137 3.21 -2.96 30.93
CA GLN A 137 2.33 -3.75 30.04
C GLN A 137 1.11 -2.94 29.59
N PHE A 138 0.41 -2.34 30.55
CA PHE A 138 -0.88 -1.70 30.30
C PHE A 138 -0.80 -0.44 29.42
N PRO A 139 0.07 0.57 29.69
CA PRO A 139 0.32 1.66 28.75
C PRO A 139 0.70 1.17 27.35
N SER A 140 1.52 0.12 27.26
CA SER A 140 1.95 -0.43 25.98
C SER A 140 0.78 -1.05 25.19
N LEU A 141 -0.13 -1.76 25.87
CA LEU A 141 -1.32 -2.36 25.24
C LEU A 141 -2.25 -1.28 24.68
N ILE A 142 -2.65 -0.30 25.49
CA ILE A 142 -3.60 0.73 25.04
C ILE A 142 -3.03 1.59 23.90
N SER A 143 -1.75 1.96 23.98
CA SER A 143 -1.08 2.70 22.91
C SER A 143 -1.03 1.92 21.60
N SER A 144 -0.84 0.60 21.67
CA SER A 144 -0.85 -0.26 20.49
C SER A 144 -2.25 -0.36 19.87
N PHE A 145 -3.31 -0.43 20.68
CA PHE A 145 -4.69 -0.38 20.17
C PHE A 145 -4.99 0.96 19.47
N LEU A 146 -4.62 2.08 20.09
CA LEU A 146 -4.81 3.41 19.53
C LEU A 146 -4.02 3.58 18.21
N TYR A 147 -2.80 3.07 18.16
CA TYR A 147 -2.00 3.07 16.94
C TYR A 147 -2.66 2.26 15.82
N SER A 148 -3.07 1.03 16.08
CA SER A 148 -3.65 0.15 15.06
C SER A 148 -5.01 0.62 14.56
N LEU A 149 -5.87 1.17 15.43
CA LEU A 149 -7.26 1.50 15.08
C LEU A 149 -7.45 2.97 14.68
N ILE A 150 -6.68 3.89 15.25
CA ILE A 150 -6.83 5.34 15.03
C ILE A 150 -5.63 5.92 14.29
N GLY A 151 -4.43 5.40 14.53
CA GLY A 151 -3.16 5.98 14.10
C GLY A 151 -2.97 6.16 12.59
N PHE A 152 -3.81 5.60 11.74
CA PHE A 152 -3.67 5.74 10.28
C PHE A 152 -4.86 6.44 9.59
N GLY A 153 -5.83 6.93 10.38
CA GLY A 153 -6.99 7.61 9.81
C GLY A 153 -8.21 7.58 10.73
N PRO A 154 -8.27 8.44 11.77
CA PRO A 154 -9.45 8.53 12.65
C PRO A 154 -10.73 8.79 11.86
N ARG A 155 -10.63 9.58 10.77
CA ARG A 155 -11.74 9.89 9.86
C ARG A 155 -12.41 8.66 9.26
N VAL A 156 -11.65 7.59 8.99
CA VAL A 156 -12.18 6.36 8.40
C VAL A 156 -12.93 5.53 9.44
N LEU A 157 -12.36 5.43 10.66
CA LEU A 157 -12.99 4.70 11.76
C LEU A 157 -14.31 5.35 12.20
N PHE A 158 -14.33 6.68 12.33
CA PHE A 158 -15.49 7.44 12.81
C PHE A 158 -16.41 7.94 11.69
N ASP A 159 -16.13 7.59 10.43
CA ASP A 159 -16.85 8.04 9.24
C ASP A 159 -17.13 9.55 9.20
N ILE A 160 -16.12 10.33 9.58
CA ILE A 160 -16.18 11.79 9.56
C ILE A 160 -16.23 12.18 8.07
N ASN A 161 -17.41 12.62 7.61
CA ASN A 161 -17.79 13.04 6.25
C ASN A 161 -18.71 12.08 5.46
N GLY A 162 -19.11 10.91 5.98
CA GLY A 162 -20.08 10.01 5.32
C GLY A 162 -19.64 9.37 4.00
N VAL A 163 -18.45 9.74 3.51
CA VAL A 163 -17.82 9.23 2.29
C VAL A 163 -17.12 7.89 2.53
N ASN A 164 -16.85 7.52 3.80
CA ASN A 164 -16.01 6.37 4.11
C ASN A 164 -16.82 5.08 4.31
N ALA A 165 -18.12 5.06 4.00
CA ALA A 165 -19.01 3.91 4.22
C ALA A 165 -18.53 2.59 3.57
N PHE A 166 -17.74 2.68 2.50
CA PHE A 166 -17.16 1.54 1.77
C PHE A 166 -15.69 1.27 2.11
N GLN A 167 -15.05 2.14 2.91
CA GLN A 167 -13.63 2.03 3.20
C GLN A 167 -13.39 1.25 4.51
N PRO A 168 -12.68 0.10 4.45
CA PRO A 168 -12.23 -0.61 5.64
C PRO A 168 -11.34 0.28 6.53
N ILE A 169 -11.20 -0.08 7.81
CA ILE A 169 -10.22 0.61 8.67
C ILE A 169 -8.83 0.53 8.02
N PHE A 170 -8.03 1.59 8.17
CA PHE A 170 -6.86 1.77 7.33
C PHE A 170 -5.77 0.70 7.53
N ILE A 171 -5.66 0.12 8.74
CA ILE A 171 -4.76 -1.00 9.01
C ILE A 171 -5.13 -2.29 8.24
N SER A 172 -6.33 -2.40 7.67
CA SER A 172 -6.70 -3.53 6.78
C SER A 172 -6.02 -3.52 5.41
N ARG A 173 -5.37 -2.40 5.02
CA ARG A 173 -4.64 -2.29 3.76
C ARG A 173 -3.31 -3.03 3.87
N ILE A 174 -3.19 -4.14 3.12
CA ILE A 174 -2.07 -5.09 3.27
C ILE A 174 -0.71 -4.42 3.10
N ASN A 175 -0.52 -3.57 2.09
CA ASN A 175 0.80 -3.04 1.77
C ASN A 175 1.24 -1.95 2.76
N ALA A 176 0.81 -0.70 2.53
CA ALA A 176 0.96 0.39 3.51
C ALA A 176 -0.39 0.66 4.19
N PRO A 177 -0.49 0.57 5.53
CA PRO A 177 0.61 0.43 6.47
C PRO A 177 0.91 -1.01 6.91
N ALA A 178 0.02 -2.00 6.71
CA ALA A 178 0.03 -3.22 7.51
C ALA A 178 1.29 -4.08 7.38
N ALA A 179 1.76 -4.36 6.17
CA ALA A 179 2.93 -5.21 5.92
C ALA A 179 4.25 -4.45 6.12
N ILE A 180 4.23 -3.12 6.05
CA ILE A 180 5.45 -2.30 6.05
C ILE A 180 5.75 -1.74 7.45
N ALA A 181 4.73 -1.23 8.15
CA ALA A 181 4.88 -0.64 9.47
C ALA A 181 5.60 -1.54 10.50
N PRO A 182 5.39 -2.88 10.54
CA PRO A 182 6.12 -3.74 11.46
C PRO A 182 7.64 -3.62 11.35
N PHE A 183 8.18 -3.54 10.13
CA PHE A 183 9.63 -3.41 9.90
C PHE A 183 10.16 -2.11 10.49
N LEU A 184 9.44 -1.00 10.27
CA LEU A 184 9.80 0.29 10.85
C LEU A 184 9.70 0.24 12.39
N LEU A 185 8.61 -0.28 12.94
CA LEU A 185 8.38 -0.33 14.39
C LEU A 185 9.43 -1.19 15.11
N PHE A 186 9.78 -2.35 14.56
CA PHE A 186 10.84 -3.18 15.11
C PHE A 186 12.22 -2.53 14.97
N ALA A 187 12.51 -1.85 13.85
CA ALA A 187 13.75 -1.11 13.69
C ALA A 187 13.85 0.05 14.71
N LEU A 188 12.76 0.81 14.91
CA LEU A 188 12.69 1.85 15.95
C LEU A 188 12.87 1.26 17.36
N ALA A 189 12.29 0.09 17.65
CA ALA A 189 12.46 -0.58 18.93
C ALA A 189 13.92 -0.99 19.17
N GLY A 190 14.59 -1.45 18.12
CA GLY A 190 16.03 -1.73 18.11
C GLY A 190 16.88 -0.49 18.38
N LEU A 191 16.57 0.64 17.74
CA LEU A 191 17.24 1.93 17.99
C LEU A 191 17.04 2.41 19.43
N VAL A 192 15.83 2.26 19.98
CA VAL A 192 15.54 2.58 21.39
C VAL A 192 16.38 1.69 22.32
N LYS A 193 16.53 0.40 22.02
CA LYS A 193 17.41 -0.50 22.80
C LYS A 193 18.88 -0.11 22.71
N ILE A 194 19.36 0.31 21.54
CA ILE A 194 20.73 0.84 21.38
C ILE A 194 20.90 2.11 22.22
N HIS A 195 19.91 3.00 22.24
CA HIS A 195 19.95 4.24 23.00
C HIS A 195 20.02 4.03 24.52
N THR A 196 19.20 3.11 25.02
CA THR A 196 19.04 2.82 26.46
C THR A 196 20.11 1.90 27.02
N SER A 197 20.81 1.14 26.17
CA SER A 197 21.90 0.27 26.60
C SER A 197 23.18 1.07 26.88
N GLN A 198 23.86 0.76 27.99
CA GLN A 198 25.20 1.30 28.26
C GLN A 198 26.20 0.83 27.21
N LYS A 199 26.13 -0.45 26.81
CA LYS A 199 26.91 -1.03 25.71
C LYS A 199 25.97 -1.74 24.73
N PRO A 200 25.73 -1.18 23.54
CA PRO A 200 24.88 -1.80 22.53
C PRO A 200 25.38 -3.20 22.13
N LYS A 201 24.51 -4.21 22.21
CA LYS A 201 24.85 -5.60 21.83
C LYS A 201 24.85 -5.75 20.31
N ALA A 202 25.82 -6.52 19.79
CA ALA A 202 25.95 -6.79 18.34
C ALA A 202 24.67 -7.37 17.73
N LYS A 203 23.98 -8.29 18.42
CA LYS A 203 22.70 -8.86 17.95
C LYS A 203 21.62 -7.80 17.72
N ALA A 204 21.54 -6.78 18.58
CA ALA A 204 20.57 -5.70 18.44
C ALA A 204 20.92 -4.79 17.25
N ILE A 205 22.21 -4.46 17.08
CA ILE A 205 22.73 -3.68 15.94
C ILE A 205 22.40 -4.38 14.62
N VAL A 206 22.73 -5.67 14.51
CA VAL A 206 22.52 -6.46 13.30
C VAL A 206 21.03 -6.62 12.98
N ALA A 207 20.20 -6.99 13.97
CA ALA A 207 18.76 -7.13 13.76
C ALA A 207 18.09 -5.81 13.33
N THR A 208 18.47 -4.70 13.96
CA THR A 208 17.98 -3.35 13.60
C THR A 208 18.42 -2.97 12.19
N GLY A 209 19.66 -3.27 11.82
CA GLY A 209 20.19 -3.03 10.49
C GLY A 209 19.45 -3.85 9.43
N ILE A 210 19.20 -5.13 9.67
CA ILE A 210 18.46 -5.99 8.74
C ILE A 210 17.04 -5.48 8.51
N LEU A 211 16.31 -5.16 9.60
CA LEU A 211 14.95 -4.61 9.51
C LEU A 211 14.92 -3.25 8.82
N GLY A 212 15.91 -2.39 9.11
CA GLY A 212 16.08 -1.10 8.46
C GLY A 212 16.42 -1.20 6.98
N GLY A 213 17.28 -2.15 6.59
CA GLY A 213 17.61 -2.44 5.20
C GLY A 213 16.42 -3.04 4.43
N ALA A 214 15.60 -3.86 5.09
CA ALA A 214 14.38 -4.41 4.51
C ALA A 214 13.38 -3.31 4.08
N LEU A 215 13.38 -2.15 4.75
CA LEU A 215 12.53 -1.01 4.38
C LEU A 215 12.80 -0.48 2.97
N PHE A 216 13.99 -0.69 2.41
CA PHE A 216 14.29 -0.28 1.03
C PHE A 216 13.47 -1.07 -0.01
N PHE A 217 13.06 -2.29 0.32
CA PHE A 217 12.18 -3.11 -0.52
C PHE A 217 10.69 -2.80 -0.30
N THR A 218 10.38 -1.72 0.42
CA THR A 218 9.02 -1.30 0.79
C THR A 218 8.69 0.11 0.28
N TYR A 219 7.65 0.72 0.82
CA TYR A 219 7.15 2.04 0.42
C TYR A 219 8.19 3.15 0.71
N TYR A 220 8.46 4.00 -0.30
CA TYR A 220 9.62 4.90 -0.32
C TYR A 220 9.66 5.94 0.82
N TYR A 221 8.53 6.24 1.48
CA TYR A 221 8.54 7.11 2.65
C TYR A 221 9.24 6.47 3.86
N TYR A 222 9.16 5.15 4.01
CA TYR A 222 9.74 4.46 5.16
C TYR A 222 11.27 4.36 5.06
N GLN A 223 11.82 4.17 3.85
CA GLN A 223 13.27 4.24 3.62
C GLN A 223 13.83 5.63 3.93
N ILE A 224 13.16 6.70 3.48
CA ILE A 224 13.59 8.08 3.72
C ILE A 224 13.52 8.35 5.23
N ALA A 225 12.42 7.97 5.88
CA ALA A 225 12.25 8.13 7.31
C ALA A 225 13.39 7.52 8.12
N PHE A 226 13.73 6.27 7.79
CA PHE A 226 14.74 5.51 8.52
C PHE A 226 16.16 6.02 8.24
N ALA A 227 16.50 6.30 6.98
CA ALA A 227 17.82 6.82 6.62
C ALA A 227 18.12 8.17 7.28
N PHE A 228 17.17 9.11 7.24
CA PHE A 228 17.31 10.41 7.90
C PHE A 228 17.42 10.28 9.41
N LEU A 229 16.64 9.38 10.03
CA LEU A 229 16.76 9.12 11.46
C LEU A 229 18.16 8.62 11.83
N LEU A 230 18.76 7.70 11.07
CA LEU A 230 20.12 7.22 11.33
C LEU A 230 21.15 8.35 11.23
N ILE A 231 21.08 9.19 10.20
CA ILE A 231 21.97 10.34 10.02
C ILE A 231 21.84 11.30 11.21
N LEU A 232 20.61 11.66 11.57
CA LEU A 232 20.33 12.58 12.65
C LEU A 232 20.83 12.04 14.00
N LEU A 233 20.61 10.76 14.28
CA LEU A 233 21.15 10.11 15.50
C LEU A 233 22.68 10.08 15.51
N ALA A 234 23.32 9.83 14.37
CA ALA A 234 24.78 9.86 14.28
C ALA A 234 25.33 11.26 14.59
N VAL A 235 24.74 12.31 14.02
CA VAL A 235 25.10 13.71 14.31
C VAL A 235 24.89 14.02 15.79
N LEU A 236 23.73 13.68 16.35
CA LEU A 236 23.43 13.93 17.76
C LEU A 236 24.40 13.20 18.70
N TYR A 237 24.69 11.93 18.46
CA TYR A 237 25.65 11.18 19.30
C TYR A 237 27.09 11.66 19.14
N ALA A 238 27.47 12.16 17.96
CA ALA A 238 28.77 12.81 17.77
C ALA A 238 28.87 14.11 18.58
N LEU A 239 27.85 14.97 18.51
CA LEU A 239 27.77 16.23 19.28
C LEU A 239 27.74 15.98 20.79
N MET A 240 26.99 14.97 21.23
CA MET A 240 26.93 14.54 22.64
C MET A 240 28.16 13.75 23.10
N ARG A 241 29.14 13.50 22.21
CA ARG A 241 30.35 12.71 22.47
C ARG A 241 30.08 11.28 22.97
N GLN A 242 28.95 10.67 22.59
CA GLN A 242 28.58 9.30 22.95
C GLN A 242 29.17 8.28 21.95
N LYS A 243 30.48 8.04 22.05
CA LYS A 243 31.25 7.22 21.08
C LYS A 243 30.66 5.82 20.84
N ASP A 244 30.31 5.09 21.89
CA ASP A 244 29.78 3.71 21.75
C ASP A 244 28.45 3.66 21.00
N LYS A 245 27.56 4.64 21.25
CA LYS A 245 26.27 4.73 20.57
C LYS A 245 26.43 5.20 19.12
N LEU A 246 27.32 6.15 18.88
CA LEU A 246 27.68 6.57 17.52
C LEU A 246 28.16 5.37 16.70
N ILE A 247 29.12 4.59 17.21
CA ILE A 247 29.63 3.39 16.53
C ILE A 247 28.50 2.38 16.28
N ALA A 248 27.59 2.19 17.24
CA ALA A 248 26.45 1.29 17.06
C ALA A 248 25.49 1.74 15.95
N ILE A 249 25.19 3.04 15.87
CA ILE A 249 24.34 3.61 14.79
C ILE A 249 25.03 3.47 13.43
N LEU A 250 26.34 3.77 13.34
CA LEU A 250 27.09 3.62 12.09
C LEU A 250 27.10 2.16 11.63
N LYS A 251 27.35 1.20 12.54
CA LYS A 251 27.28 -0.24 12.22
C LYS A 251 25.88 -0.68 11.79
N THR A 252 24.84 -0.13 12.43
CA THR A 252 23.44 -0.38 12.04
C THR A 252 23.19 0.11 10.61
N GLY A 253 23.68 1.30 10.27
CA GLY A 253 23.60 1.86 8.92
C GLY A 253 24.36 1.03 7.89
N ILE A 254 25.56 0.55 8.21
CA ILE A 254 26.32 -0.35 7.32
C ILE A 254 25.53 -1.63 7.04
N VAL A 255 25.01 -2.29 8.07
CA VAL A 255 24.20 -3.51 7.89
C VAL A 255 22.95 -3.24 7.05
N ALA A 256 22.26 -2.12 7.30
CA ALA A 256 21.09 -1.73 6.51
C ALA A 256 21.42 -1.52 5.03
N ASN A 257 22.54 -0.84 4.73
CA ASN A 257 22.99 -0.64 3.35
C ASN A 257 23.38 -1.95 2.68
N LEU A 258 24.06 -2.87 3.38
CA LEU A 258 24.40 -4.19 2.85
C LEU A 258 23.15 -4.99 2.46
N VAL A 259 22.10 -4.94 3.28
CA VAL A 259 20.81 -5.56 2.95
C VAL A 259 20.11 -4.86 1.78
N ALA A 260 20.27 -3.53 1.65
CA ALA A 260 19.66 -2.74 0.59
C ALA A 260 20.40 -2.80 -0.77
N VAL A 261 21.61 -3.37 -0.85
CA VAL A 261 22.40 -3.46 -2.10
C VAL A 261 21.59 -3.98 -3.30
N PRO A 262 20.85 -5.11 -3.20
CA PRO A 262 20.07 -5.60 -4.33
C PRO A 262 19.02 -4.58 -4.81
N TRP A 263 18.41 -3.85 -3.88
CA TRP A 263 17.46 -2.80 -4.23
C TRP A 263 18.15 -1.63 -4.96
N TYR A 264 19.34 -1.20 -4.53
CA TYR A 264 20.09 -0.15 -5.22
C TYR A 264 20.42 -0.54 -6.67
N LEU A 265 20.81 -1.79 -6.90
CA LEU A 265 21.11 -2.29 -8.25
C LEU A 265 19.87 -2.24 -9.15
N ILE A 266 18.71 -2.67 -8.64
CA ILE A 266 17.44 -2.62 -9.37
C ILE A 266 17.04 -1.17 -9.63
N PHE A 267 17.12 -0.30 -8.62
CA PHE A 267 16.79 1.12 -8.73
C PHE A 267 17.65 1.84 -9.76
N ILE A 268 18.97 1.64 -9.74
CA ILE A 268 19.89 2.22 -10.72
C ILE A 268 19.59 1.67 -12.12
N SER A 269 19.34 0.37 -12.24
CA SER A 269 18.99 -0.25 -13.52
C SER A 269 17.70 0.33 -14.09
N SER A 270 16.65 0.48 -13.27
CA SER A 270 15.41 1.16 -13.65
C SER A 270 15.62 2.60 -14.08
N LEU A 271 16.48 3.36 -13.39
CA LEU A 271 16.79 4.75 -13.77
C LEU A 271 17.53 4.85 -15.11
N LEU A 272 18.39 3.89 -15.42
CA LEU A 272 19.10 3.85 -16.70
C LEU A 272 18.14 3.50 -17.85
N HIS A 273 17.26 2.51 -17.65
CA HIS A 273 16.23 2.14 -18.63
C HIS A 273 15.17 3.23 -18.81
N SER A 274 14.74 3.90 -17.73
CA SER A 274 13.74 4.97 -17.83
C SER A 274 14.27 6.22 -18.52
N ARG A 275 15.59 6.47 -18.52
CA ARG A 275 16.19 7.54 -19.34
C ARG A 275 16.06 7.28 -20.84
N GLU A 276 16.01 6.02 -21.26
CA GLU A 276 15.81 5.63 -22.66
C GLU A 276 14.34 5.78 -23.11
N TYR A 277 13.37 5.68 -22.18
CA TYR A 277 11.93 5.69 -22.49
C TYR A 277 11.15 6.95 -22.03
N GLU A 278 11.63 7.72 -21.05
CA GLU A 278 10.75 8.63 -20.27
C GLU A 278 11.30 10.03 -19.95
N LEU A 279 12.45 10.45 -20.53
CA LEU A 279 12.88 11.86 -20.41
C LEU A 279 11.94 12.82 -21.20
N ALA A 280 11.16 12.32 -22.17
CA ALA A 280 10.28 13.13 -23.01
C ALA A 280 8.81 13.20 -22.56
N SER A 281 8.31 12.23 -21.78
CA SER A 281 6.88 12.16 -21.37
C SER A 281 6.64 12.47 -19.89
N SER A 282 7.63 12.23 -19.02
CA SER A 282 7.45 12.44 -17.59
C SER A 282 7.54 13.91 -17.17
N ILE A 283 8.23 14.78 -17.93
CA ILE A 283 8.59 16.15 -17.52
C ILE A 283 7.41 17.15 -17.54
N ASN A 284 6.38 16.96 -18.37
CA ASN A 284 5.32 17.98 -18.55
C ASN A 284 3.98 17.68 -17.86
N GLY A 285 3.69 16.43 -17.45
CA GLY A 285 2.36 16.06 -16.91
C GLY A 285 2.33 15.70 -15.43
N LYS A 286 3.42 15.12 -14.90
CA LYS A 286 3.50 14.62 -13.51
C LYS A 286 4.07 15.66 -12.52
N TRP A 287 4.61 16.78 -13.01
CA TRP A 287 5.37 17.76 -12.21
C TRP A 287 4.56 18.98 -11.74
N ASN A 288 3.40 19.27 -12.34
CA ASN A 288 2.67 20.53 -12.13
C ASN A 288 1.35 20.41 -11.37
N ALA A 289 1.01 19.25 -10.79
CA ALA A 289 -0.27 19.03 -10.12
C ALA A 289 -0.11 18.70 -8.64
N PHE A 290 0.51 19.57 -7.85
CA PHE A 290 0.28 19.58 -6.40
C PHE A 290 0.05 21.00 -5.91
N PRO A 291 -1.16 21.31 -5.40
CA PRO A 291 -1.36 22.53 -4.65
C PRO A 291 -0.44 22.49 -3.43
N ALA A 292 0.40 23.52 -3.29
CA ALA A 292 1.10 23.81 -2.05
C ALA A 292 0.04 24.06 -0.96
N GLY A 293 -0.29 23.01 -0.21
CA GLY A 293 -1.37 23.03 0.76
C GLY A 293 -1.12 22.12 1.95
N VAL A 294 0.13 21.94 2.37
CA VAL A 294 0.39 21.36 3.70
C VAL A 294 0.09 22.46 4.71
N THR A 295 -1.06 22.35 5.39
CA THR A 295 -1.44 23.32 6.42
C THR A 295 -0.39 23.32 7.52
N SER A 296 -0.02 24.53 7.95
CA SER A 296 0.87 24.83 9.08
C SER A 296 0.52 24.05 10.36
N GLU A 297 -0.69 23.51 10.45
CA GLU A 297 -1.28 22.73 11.53
C GLU A 297 -0.54 21.43 11.85
N GLY A 298 -0.02 20.69 10.86
CA GLY A 298 0.70 19.43 11.11
C GLY A 298 2.06 19.65 11.79
N ILE A 299 2.74 20.73 11.40
CA ILE A 299 4.00 21.18 12.00
C ILE A 299 3.72 21.82 13.35
N LEU A 300 2.64 22.61 13.46
CA LEU A 300 2.16 23.16 14.72
C LEU A 300 1.86 22.05 15.73
N PHE A 301 1.25 20.94 15.30
CA PHE A 301 0.97 19.79 16.15
C PHE A 301 2.26 19.09 16.62
N ILE A 302 3.24 18.88 15.73
CA ILE A 302 4.54 18.31 16.10
C ILE A 302 5.29 19.24 17.06
N ILE A 303 5.28 20.56 16.81
CA ILE A 303 5.91 21.58 17.66
C ILE A 303 5.19 21.68 19.01
N VAL A 304 3.86 21.67 19.05
CA VAL A 304 3.06 21.65 20.28
C VAL A 304 3.29 20.35 21.04
N PHE A 305 3.41 19.21 20.36
CA PHE A 305 3.72 17.95 21.01
C PHE A 305 5.14 17.93 21.59
N LEU A 306 6.13 18.46 20.86
CA LEU A 306 7.50 18.67 21.36
C LEU A 306 7.50 19.65 22.54
N ALA A 307 6.73 20.73 22.48
CA ALA A 307 6.61 21.74 23.53
C ALA A 307 5.92 21.17 24.77
N VAL A 308 4.85 20.38 24.63
CA VAL A 308 4.19 19.67 25.73
C VAL A 308 5.11 18.61 26.32
N SER A 309 5.82 17.84 25.48
CA SER A 309 6.83 16.86 25.93
C SER A 309 7.98 17.54 26.69
N PHE A 310 8.42 18.72 26.23
CA PHE A 310 9.43 19.55 26.88
C PHE A 310 8.92 20.18 28.20
N MET A 311 7.68 20.65 28.23
CA MET A 311 7.03 21.15 29.46
C MET A 311 6.86 20.03 30.48
N ILE A 312 6.53 18.81 30.05
CA ILE A 312 6.48 17.63 30.92
C ILE A 312 7.89 17.25 31.40
N LEU A 313 8.92 17.29 30.54
CA LEU A 313 10.34 17.09 30.91
C LEU A 313 10.81 18.07 31.99
N ARG A 314 10.42 19.35 31.87
CA ARG A 314 10.78 20.38 32.85
C ARG A 314 10.07 20.16 34.19
N LYS A 315 8.81 19.73 34.17
CA LYS A 315 7.99 19.46 35.37
C LYS A 315 8.36 18.14 36.07
N THR A 316 8.93 17.16 35.34
CA THR A 316 9.31 15.83 35.85
C THR A 316 10.75 15.72 36.37
N SER A 317 11.58 16.77 36.24
CA SER A 317 12.90 16.79 36.88
C SER A 317 12.85 16.61 38.41
N ALA A 318 11.67 16.79 39.03
CA ALA A 318 11.43 16.56 40.44
C ALA A 318 10.95 15.13 40.81
N GLN A 319 10.54 14.26 39.87
CA GLN A 319 9.91 12.96 40.19
C GLN A 319 10.33 11.80 39.25
N ALA A 320 11.23 10.96 39.78
CA ALA A 320 11.60 9.59 39.41
C ALA A 320 12.33 9.32 38.06
N GLU A 321 13.54 8.78 38.17
CA GLU A 321 14.50 8.39 37.12
C GLU A 321 13.92 7.46 36.02
N GLN A 322 12.94 6.62 36.36
CA GLN A 322 12.31 5.71 35.40
C GLN A 322 11.43 6.44 34.36
N ASN A 323 10.77 7.54 34.74
CA ASN A 323 9.98 8.32 33.78
C ASN A 323 10.92 9.03 32.80
N LYS A 324 12.03 9.57 33.28
CA LYS A 324 13.10 10.16 32.46
C LYS A 324 13.58 9.20 31.35
N ASN A 325 13.67 7.90 31.64
CA ASN A 325 14.06 6.89 30.64
C ASN A 325 12.99 6.66 29.56
N ILE A 326 11.71 6.60 29.92
CA ILE A 326 10.60 6.46 28.95
C ILE A 326 10.53 7.70 28.05
N PHE A 327 10.60 8.89 28.63
CA PHE A 327 10.55 10.15 27.87
C PHE A 327 11.75 10.31 26.94
N SER A 328 12.98 10.09 27.43
CA SER A 328 14.19 10.18 26.59
C SER A 328 14.22 9.14 25.46
N SER A 329 13.77 7.92 25.73
CA SER A 329 13.64 6.88 24.71
C SER A 329 12.58 7.20 23.65
N SER A 330 11.48 7.82 24.04
CA SER A 330 10.40 8.23 23.12
C SER A 330 10.81 9.37 22.19
N LEU A 331 11.83 10.16 22.56
CA LEU A 331 12.38 11.21 21.69
C LEU A 331 13.03 10.64 20.42
N ILE A 332 13.55 9.42 20.45
CA ILE A 332 14.25 8.83 19.29
C ILE A 332 13.31 8.72 18.06
N PRO A 333 12.14 8.04 18.14
CA PRO A 333 11.19 8.06 17.04
C PRO A 333 10.63 9.45 16.71
N LEU A 334 10.37 10.31 17.72
CA LEU A 334 9.79 11.65 17.51
C LEU A 334 10.71 12.58 16.73
N ILE A 335 12.00 12.58 17.07
CA ILE A 335 13.03 13.34 16.37
C ILE A 335 13.14 12.87 14.92
N GLY A 336 13.02 11.56 14.67
CA GLY A 336 12.96 11.02 13.31
C GLY A 336 11.79 11.56 12.50
N ILE A 337 10.59 11.53 13.06
CA ILE A 337 9.37 12.01 12.38
C ILE A 337 9.42 13.50 12.12
N ALA A 338 9.81 14.29 13.14
CA ALA A 338 9.91 15.74 13.02
C ALA A 338 10.98 16.13 11.98
N GLY A 339 12.17 15.53 12.07
CA GLY A 339 13.27 15.80 11.14
C GLY A 339 12.93 15.44 9.70
N VAL A 340 12.28 14.30 9.47
CA VAL A 340 11.85 13.88 8.13
C VAL A 340 10.72 14.75 7.61
N SER A 341 9.75 15.15 8.44
CA SER A 341 8.66 16.05 8.03
C SER A 341 9.21 17.40 7.57
N ILE A 342 10.16 17.98 8.31
CA ILE A 342 10.83 19.24 7.96
C ILE A 342 11.61 19.08 6.65
N PHE A 343 12.38 17.99 6.52
CA PHE A 343 13.13 17.72 5.30
C PHE A 343 12.22 17.56 4.09
N LEU A 344 11.16 16.75 4.19
CA LEU A 344 10.23 16.51 3.07
C LEU A 344 9.53 17.80 2.65
N GLN A 345 9.17 18.69 3.60
CA GLN A 345 8.58 19.98 3.27
C GLN A 345 9.58 20.93 2.58
N TYR A 346 10.82 20.97 3.06
CA TYR A 346 11.88 21.75 2.42
C TYR A 346 12.19 21.20 1.02
N ALA A 347 12.32 19.88 0.90
CA ALA A 347 12.60 19.18 -0.34
C ALA A 347 11.46 19.35 -1.35
N SER A 348 10.20 19.19 -0.94
CA SER A 348 9.04 19.34 -1.83
C SER A 348 8.84 20.77 -2.35
N SER A 349 9.37 21.77 -1.66
CA SER A 349 9.25 23.18 -2.06
C SER A 349 10.45 23.71 -2.87
N ARG A 350 11.57 22.99 -2.90
CA ARG A 350 12.84 23.48 -3.48
C ARG A 350 13.53 22.51 -4.43
N LEU A 351 13.29 21.22 -4.26
CA LEU A 351 13.89 20.19 -5.09
C LEU A 351 12.83 19.66 -6.04
N PRO A 352 13.15 19.53 -7.33
CA PRO A 352 12.32 18.81 -8.28
C PRO A 352 12.44 17.30 -7.99
N LEU A 353 11.92 16.85 -6.83
CA LEU A 353 11.88 15.45 -6.44
C LEU A 353 10.48 14.87 -6.77
N PRO A 354 10.38 13.99 -7.78
CA PRO A 354 9.12 13.68 -8.48
C PRO A 354 8.05 12.93 -7.69
N ILE A 355 8.22 12.64 -6.39
CA ILE A 355 7.39 11.62 -5.69
C ILE A 355 7.10 11.95 -4.22
N ILE A 356 7.44 13.11 -3.69
CA ILE A 356 7.19 13.40 -2.26
C ILE A 356 5.86 14.15 -2.14
N GLN A 357 4.82 13.43 -1.75
CA GLN A 357 3.54 13.97 -1.27
C GLN A 357 3.60 14.03 0.26
N PRO A 358 3.83 15.21 0.86
CA PRO A 358 4.01 15.31 2.31
C PRO A 358 2.79 14.82 3.09
N GLU A 359 1.59 14.94 2.52
CA GLU A 359 0.34 14.43 3.10
C GLU A 359 0.37 12.91 3.30
N HIS A 360 0.92 12.15 2.35
CA HIS A 360 1.07 10.71 2.48
C HIS A 360 2.06 10.34 3.59
N PHE A 361 3.18 11.06 3.72
CA PHE A 361 4.10 10.86 4.83
C PHE A 361 3.43 11.12 6.18
N LEU A 362 2.70 12.24 6.27
CA LEU A 362 2.01 12.66 7.48
C LEU A 362 0.96 11.62 7.91
N GLN A 363 0.16 11.14 6.97
CA GLN A 363 -0.90 10.16 7.26
C GLN A 363 -0.36 8.75 7.55
N GLN A 364 0.64 8.29 6.79
CA GLN A 364 1.13 6.90 6.84
C GLN A 364 2.15 6.64 7.95
N ILE A 365 2.89 7.67 8.38
CA ILE A 365 4.01 7.52 9.33
C ILE A 365 3.84 8.46 10.51
N ALA A 366 3.77 9.77 10.26
CA ALA A 366 3.88 10.76 11.32
C ALA A 366 2.71 10.69 12.31
N PHE A 367 1.48 10.69 11.82
CA PHE A 367 0.28 10.68 12.67
C PHE A 367 0.23 9.42 13.54
N GLY A 368 0.46 8.25 12.94
CA GLY A 368 0.42 6.98 13.66
C GLY A 368 1.43 6.91 14.79
N ILE A 369 2.70 7.15 14.49
CA ILE A 369 3.72 7.11 15.54
C ILE A 369 3.50 8.21 16.58
N THR A 370 2.97 9.38 16.20
CA THR A 370 2.61 10.42 17.17
C THR A 370 1.48 9.96 18.09
N VAL A 371 0.41 9.35 17.57
CA VAL A 371 -0.67 8.75 18.38
C VAL A 371 -0.12 7.68 19.32
N LEU A 372 0.76 6.81 18.82
CA LEU A 372 1.40 5.76 19.61
C LEU A 372 2.18 6.35 20.80
N LEU A 373 3.03 7.35 20.56
CA LEU A 373 3.91 7.92 21.58
C LEU A 373 3.17 8.88 22.51
N ALA A 374 2.26 9.70 21.98
CA ALA A 374 1.43 10.60 22.78
C ALA A 374 0.60 9.82 23.81
N SER A 375 -0.07 8.76 23.35
CA SER A 375 -0.81 7.88 24.25
C SER A 375 0.12 7.18 25.24
N LEU A 376 1.30 6.70 24.81
CA LEU A 376 2.23 6.01 25.69
C LEU A 376 2.67 6.90 26.84
N LEU A 377 3.05 8.15 26.54
CA LEU A 377 3.46 9.14 27.53
C LEU A 377 2.28 9.51 28.44
N PHE A 378 1.10 9.75 27.88
CA PHE A 378 -0.11 10.07 28.64
C PHE A 378 -0.47 8.97 29.64
N PHE A 379 -0.57 7.72 29.19
CA PHE A 379 -0.96 6.61 30.07
C PHE A 379 0.16 6.23 31.05
N SER A 380 1.43 6.30 30.64
CA SER A 380 2.56 6.04 31.56
C SER A 380 2.63 7.08 32.68
N TYR A 381 2.39 8.36 32.37
CA TYR A 381 2.39 9.45 33.35
C TYR A 381 1.21 9.32 34.33
N ASN A 382 -0.01 9.14 33.81
CA ASN A 382 -1.22 9.11 34.62
C ASN A 382 -1.33 7.83 35.49
N ILE A 383 -0.79 6.70 35.06
CA ILE A 383 -0.87 5.48 35.88
C ILE A 383 0.10 5.52 37.07
N LYS A 384 1.27 6.17 36.93
CA LYS A 384 2.29 6.22 38.00
C LYS A 384 2.11 7.34 39.02
N THR A 385 1.74 8.56 38.59
CA THR A 385 1.55 9.71 39.50
C THR A 385 0.47 9.48 40.56
N SER A 386 -0.45 8.55 40.32
CA SER A 386 -1.50 8.16 41.28
C SER A 386 -1.01 7.27 42.43
N VAL A 387 0.10 6.56 42.28
CA VAL A 387 0.59 5.61 43.30
C VAL A 387 1.46 6.31 44.36
N GLN A 388 2.07 7.45 44.01
CA GLN A 388 2.98 8.16 44.92
C GLN A 388 2.31 9.26 45.76
N ASN A 389 1.16 9.80 45.35
CA ASN A 389 0.62 11.03 45.95
C ASN A 389 -0.58 10.87 46.89
N THR A 390 -1.27 9.73 46.97
CA THR A 390 -2.56 9.67 47.69
C THR A 390 -2.69 8.64 48.80
N GLY A 391 -1.77 7.70 49.00
CA GLY A 391 -1.88 6.66 50.06
C GLY A 391 -3.09 5.70 49.91
N GLN A 392 -4.10 6.06 49.13
CA GLN A 392 -5.25 5.27 48.68
C GLN A 392 -4.96 4.72 47.27
N CYS A 393 -3.96 3.83 47.17
CA CYS A 393 -3.30 3.52 45.90
C CYS A 393 -4.04 2.55 44.97
N GLU A 394 -4.93 1.70 45.47
CA GLU A 394 -5.53 0.65 44.63
C GLU A 394 -6.73 1.18 43.82
N ASN A 395 -7.65 1.91 44.46
CA ASN A 395 -8.93 2.28 43.83
C ASN A 395 -8.79 3.26 42.65
N ILE A 396 -7.90 4.26 42.73
CA ILE A 396 -7.70 5.23 41.63
C ILE A 396 -6.96 4.58 40.46
N SER A 397 -5.99 3.70 40.73
CA SER A 397 -5.29 2.95 39.68
C SER A 397 -6.23 1.96 38.97
N LEU A 398 -7.13 1.31 39.72
CA LEU A 398 -8.17 0.42 39.19
C LEU A 398 -9.16 1.19 38.34
N PHE A 399 -9.63 2.36 38.79
CA PHE A 399 -10.54 3.21 38.04
C PHE A 399 -9.94 3.66 36.70
N ARG A 400 -8.67 4.08 36.68
CA ARG A 400 -7.98 4.48 35.44
C ARG A 400 -7.74 3.30 34.49
N LYS A 401 -7.40 2.11 35.03
CA LYS A 401 -7.34 0.87 34.25
C LYS A 401 -8.70 0.51 33.67
N ALA A 402 -9.78 0.71 34.43
CA ALA A 402 -11.15 0.49 33.96
C ALA A 402 -11.51 1.45 32.81
N ILE A 403 -11.22 2.76 32.93
CA ILE A 403 -11.43 3.73 31.83
C ILE A 403 -10.68 3.30 30.58
N ALA A 404 -9.41 2.95 30.71
CA ALA A 404 -8.61 2.53 29.56
C ALA A 404 -9.10 1.21 28.95
N LEU A 405 -9.57 0.26 29.77
CA LEU A 405 -10.25 -0.93 29.27
C LEU A 405 -11.54 -0.56 28.52
N CYS A 406 -12.34 0.37 29.05
CA CYS A 406 -13.52 0.90 28.36
C CYS A 406 -13.15 1.53 27.01
N VAL A 407 -12.07 2.30 26.93
CA VAL A 407 -11.57 2.88 25.67
C VAL A 407 -11.21 1.77 24.68
N ILE A 408 -10.47 0.75 25.10
CA ILE A 408 -10.12 -0.40 24.24
C ILE A 408 -11.40 -1.11 23.76
N THR A 409 -12.35 -1.39 24.66
CA THR A 409 -13.61 -2.04 24.32
C THR A 409 -14.43 -1.21 23.34
N ILE A 410 -14.55 0.10 23.56
CA ILE A 410 -15.24 1.01 22.64
C ILE A 410 -14.58 0.97 21.26
N LEU A 411 -13.24 1.08 21.19
CA LEU A 411 -12.53 1.04 19.93
C LEU A 411 -12.71 -0.28 19.17
N LEU A 412 -12.66 -1.41 19.89
CA LEU A 412 -12.91 -2.72 19.30
C LEU A 412 -14.34 -2.82 18.75
N VAL A 413 -15.34 -2.45 19.56
CA VAL A 413 -16.75 -2.48 19.17
C VAL A 413 -17.00 -1.56 17.97
N THR A 414 -16.52 -0.31 18.01
CA THR A 414 -16.63 0.64 16.89
C THR A 414 -15.95 0.10 15.63
N SER A 415 -14.78 -0.54 15.76
CA SER A 415 -14.07 -1.13 14.62
C SER A 415 -14.82 -2.32 14.03
N ILE A 416 -15.43 -3.16 14.86
CA ILE A 416 -16.28 -4.28 14.41
C ILE A 416 -17.50 -3.73 13.69
N ILE A 417 -18.23 -2.78 14.28
CA ILE A 417 -19.40 -2.14 13.64
C ILE A 417 -19.02 -1.55 12.30
N LYS A 418 -17.89 -0.82 12.24
CA LYS A 418 -17.37 -0.23 11.00
C LYS A 418 -17.11 -1.29 9.94
N GLN A 419 -16.42 -2.38 10.29
CA GLN A 419 -16.06 -3.43 9.34
C GLN A 419 -17.27 -4.26 8.87
N VAL A 420 -18.27 -4.46 9.74
CA VAL A 420 -19.55 -5.10 9.37
C VAL A 420 -20.36 -4.21 8.42
N SER A 421 -20.37 -2.90 8.65
CA SER A 421 -20.99 -1.93 7.73
C SER A 421 -20.30 -1.94 6.37
N VAL A 422 -18.97 -1.86 6.35
CA VAL A 422 -18.17 -1.95 5.11
C VAL A 422 -18.43 -3.27 4.38
N SER A 423 -18.45 -4.39 5.09
CA SER A 423 -18.78 -5.70 4.51
C SER A 423 -20.13 -5.67 3.81
N SER A 424 -21.18 -5.24 4.51
CA SER A 424 -22.55 -5.20 3.99
C SER A 424 -22.66 -4.34 2.73
N ASN A 425 -21.93 -3.23 2.69
CA ASN A 425 -21.89 -2.31 1.55
C ASN A 425 -21.03 -2.85 0.39
N SER A 426 -20.05 -3.70 0.65
CA SER A 426 -19.09 -4.21 -0.36
C SER A 426 -19.54 -5.48 -1.09
N ILE A 427 -20.43 -6.27 -0.49
CA ILE A 427 -20.87 -7.57 -1.02
C ILE A 427 -21.45 -7.48 -2.44
N PRO A 428 -22.32 -6.51 -2.79
CA PRO A 428 -22.88 -6.44 -4.14
C PRO A 428 -21.82 -6.28 -5.24
N PHE A 429 -20.67 -5.67 -4.90
CA PHE A 429 -19.57 -5.42 -5.83
C PHE A 429 -18.53 -6.55 -5.84
N SER A 430 -18.59 -7.43 -4.85
CA SER A 430 -17.69 -8.58 -4.70
C SER A 430 -18.33 -9.87 -5.19
N ALA A 431 -19.51 -9.82 -5.81
CA ALA A 431 -20.11 -10.98 -6.47
C ALA A 431 -19.53 -11.10 -7.88
N VAL A 432 -18.93 -12.25 -8.21
CA VAL A 432 -18.42 -12.52 -9.54
C VAL A 432 -19.61 -12.62 -10.51
N SER A 433 -19.53 -11.95 -11.67
CA SER A 433 -20.52 -12.15 -12.74
C SER A 433 -20.32 -13.49 -13.46
N ARG A 434 -21.37 -13.97 -14.14
CA ARG A 434 -21.27 -15.18 -14.96
C ARG A 434 -20.23 -15.03 -16.08
N GLU A 435 -20.18 -13.86 -16.69
CA GLU A 435 -19.27 -13.50 -17.76
C GLU A 435 -17.82 -13.44 -17.26
N GLU A 436 -17.56 -12.88 -16.08
CA GLU A 436 -16.21 -12.88 -15.50
C GLU A 436 -15.72 -14.29 -15.17
N THR A 437 -16.61 -15.17 -14.71
CA THR A 437 -16.29 -16.58 -14.46
C THR A 437 -15.93 -17.29 -15.77
N ALA A 438 -16.74 -17.08 -16.81
CA ALA A 438 -16.49 -17.63 -18.14
C ALA A 438 -15.17 -17.14 -18.74
N ALA A 439 -14.89 -15.83 -18.67
CA ALA A 439 -13.63 -15.24 -19.08
C ALA A 439 -12.42 -15.91 -18.42
N ARG A 440 -12.46 -16.10 -17.09
CA ARG A 440 -11.39 -16.79 -16.35
C ARG A 440 -11.21 -18.23 -16.78
N LYS A 441 -12.32 -18.96 -17.00
CA LYS A 441 -12.29 -20.36 -17.46
C LYS A 441 -11.64 -20.46 -18.84
N LEU A 442 -12.06 -19.62 -19.79
CA LEU A 442 -11.50 -19.56 -21.14
C LEU A 442 -10.00 -19.25 -21.11
N MET A 443 -9.59 -18.18 -20.42
CA MET A 443 -8.17 -17.81 -20.38
C MET A 443 -7.31 -18.86 -19.68
N SER A 444 -7.82 -19.50 -18.62
CA SER A 444 -7.08 -20.59 -17.94
C SER A 444 -6.87 -21.80 -18.85
N ALA A 445 -7.84 -22.11 -19.72
CA ALA A 445 -7.81 -23.28 -20.59
C ALA A 445 -7.00 -23.06 -21.87
N PHE A 446 -7.05 -21.85 -22.45
CA PHE A 446 -6.60 -21.61 -23.83
C PHE A 446 -5.44 -20.63 -23.98
N THR A 447 -4.98 -20.00 -22.90
CA THR A 447 -3.85 -19.03 -22.97
C THR A 447 -2.71 -19.43 -22.05
N SER A 448 -1.49 -19.04 -22.41
CA SER A 448 -0.26 -19.19 -21.65
C SER A 448 0.09 -17.92 -20.86
N PRO A 449 0.88 -17.98 -19.77
CA PRO A 449 1.25 -16.81 -18.98
C PRO A 449 1.94 -15.67 -19.75
N ASP A 450 2.60 -15.98 -20.86
CA ASP A 450 3.31 -15.04 -21.73
C ASP A 450 2.42 -14.46 -22.85
N ASP A 451 1.15 -14.85 -22.93
CA ASP A 451 0.21 -14.34 -23.93
C ASP A 451 -0.32 -12.95 -23.54
N VAL A 452 -0.59 -12.13 -24.56
CA VAL A 452 -1.10 -10.78 -24.46
C VAL A 452 -2.57 -10.73 -24.83
N ILE A 453 -3.37 -10.19 -23.92
CA ILE A 453 -4.82 -10.09 -24.06
C ILE A 453 -5.24 -8.63 -24.18
N ALA A 454 -6.16 -8.34 -25.10
CA ALA A 454 -6.90 -7.10 -25.16
C ALA A 454 -8.35 -7.27 -24.68
N VAL A 455 -8.83 -6.30 -23.92
CA VAL A 455 -10.24 -6.20 -23.50
C VAL A 455 -10.70 -4.76 -23.67
N LYS A 456 -11.93 -4.55 -24.17
CA LYS A 456 -12.50 -3.21 -24.38
C LYS A 456 -12.65 -2.42 -23.07
N ASN A 457 -13.14 -3.07 -22.02
CA ASN A 457 -13.44 -2.43 -20.74
C ASN A 457 -12.14 -2.17 -19.92
N PRO A 458 -11.77 -0.89 -19.68
CA PRO A 458 -10.53 -0.56 -18.98
C PRO A 458 -10.53 -1.02 -17.50
N PHE A 459 -11.70 -1.09 -16.85
CA PHE A 459 -11.82 -1.56 -15.47
C PHE A 459 -11.52 -3.05 -15.39
N PHE A 460 -12.14 -3.86 -16.26
CA PHE A 460 -11.86 -5.29 -16.31
C PHE A 460 -10.41 -5.56 -16.72
N ASN A 461 -9.88 -4.82 -17.71
CA ASN A 461 -8.47 -4.89 -18.10
C ASN A 461 -7.53 -4.59 -16.92
N SER A 462 -7.87 -3.65 -16.04
CA SER A 462 -7.04 -3.35 -14.86
C SER A 462 -7.09 -4.44 -13.78
N ALA A 463 -8.20 -5.17 -13.66
CA ALA A 463 -8.41 -6.19 -12.64
C ALA A 463 -7.99 -7.60 -13.08
N ILE A 464 -7.94 -7.88 -14.39
CA ILE A 464 -7.74 -9.22 -14.94
C ILE A 464 -6.45 -9.87 -14.42
N ALA A 465 -5.37 -9.10 -14.37
CA ALA A 465 -4.04 -9.55 -13.96
C ALA A 465 -3.97 -10.01 -12.49
N SER A 466 -4.89 -9.50 -11.65
CA SER A 466 -5.03 -9.92 -10.25
C SER A 466 -5.79 -11.23 -10.12
N LYS A 467 -6.72 -11.51 -11.04
CA LYS A 467 -7.53 -12.73 -11.05
C LYS A 467 -6.80 -13.90 -11.71
N ILE A 468 -6.16 -13.63 -12.84
CA ILE A 468 -5.38 -14.57 -13.64
C ILE A 468 -4.33 -13.80 -14.42
N TRP A 469 -3.08 -14.15 -14.18
CA TRP A 469 -1.97 -13.38 -14.70
C TRP A 469 -1.78 -13.59 -16.21
N ARG A 470 -1.95 -12.53 -17.00
CA ARG A 470 -1.58 -12.44 -18.42
C ARG A 470 -1.06 -11.05 -18.73
N PHE A 471 -0.20 -10.93 -19.74
CA PHE A 471 0.18 -9.61 -20.21
C PHE A 471 -1.01 -8.93 -20.89
N ARG A 472 -1.02 -7.61 -20.86
CA ARG A 472 -2.12 -6.79 -21.36
C ARG A 472 -1.63 -5.97 -22.53
N PHE A 473 -2.50 -5.79 -23.52
CA PHE A 473 -2.14 -4.96 -24.66
C PHE A 473 -1.92 -3.51 -24.22
N TYR A 474 -2.79 -2.99 -23.34
CA TYR A 474 -2.60 -1.71 -22.65
C TYR A 474 -2.61 -1.92 -21.14
N GLY A 475 -1.71 -1.20 -20.46
CA GLY A 475 -1.39 -1.38 -19.04
C GLY A 475 -2.15 -0.41 -18.13
N PHE A 476 -2.09 -0.68 -16.82
CA PHE A 476 -2.44 0.32 -15.82
C PHE A 476 -1.28 1.32 -15.74
N ALA A 477 -1.52 2.57 -16.12
CA ALA A 477 -0.46 3.58 -16.25
C ALA A 477 0.29 3.88 -14.95
N GLY A 478 -0.29 3.55 -13.79
CA GLY A 478 0.37 3.69 -12.49
C GLY A 478 1.46 2.65 -12.22
N THR A 479 1.52 1.53 -12.96
CA THR A 479 2.43 0.40 -12.67
C THR A 479 3.31 -0.04 -13.84
N THR A 480 3.06 0.47 -15.04
CA THR A 480 3.87 0.15 -16.24
C THR A 480 4.92 1.22 -16.53
N ASN A 481 6.02 0.78 -17.15
CA ASN A 481 7.05 1.65 -17.72
C ASN A 481 6.70 2.16 -19.14
N LEU A 482 5.55 1.76 -19.70
CA LEU A 482 5.11 2.19 -21.03
C LEU A 482 4.83 3.70 -21.06
N PRO A 483 5.31 4.45 -22.08
CA PRO A 483 4.99 5.86 -22.22
C PRO A 483 3.49 6.10 -22.27
N THR A 484 3.00 7.10 -21.54
CA THR A 484 1.56 7.42 -21.46
C THR A 484 0.91 7.55 -22.83
N LYS A 485 1.57 8.22 -23.78
CA LYS A 485 1.05 8.41 -25.14
C LYS A 485 0.81 7.06 -25.83
N GLU A 486 1.79 6.17 -25.80
CA GLU A 486 1.65 4.85 -26.41
C GLU A 486 0.57 4.04 -25.70
N ASN A 487 0.49 4.08 -24.36
CA ASN A 487 -0.55 3.35 -23.63
C ASN A 487 -1.96 3.81 -24.02
N VAL A 488 -2.16 5.12 -24.21
CA VAL A 488 -3.44 5.68 -24.69
C VAL A 488 -3.69 5.30 -26.15
N GLU A 489 -2.69 5.32 -27.03
CA GLU A 489 -2.81 4.84 -28.41
C GLU A 489 -3.22 3.36 -28.46
N ARG A 490 -2.63 2.51 -27.61
CA ARG A 490 -3.04 1.10 -27.49
C ARG A 490 -4.47 0.95 -27.00
N PHE A 491 -4.91 1.76 -26.04
CA PHE A 491 -6.31 1.79 -25.62
C PHE A 491 -7.25 2.22 -26.77
N VAL A 492 -6.92 3.29 -27.49
CA VAL A 492 -7.70 3.81 -28.62
C VAL A 492 -7.76 2.78 -29.76
N PHE A 493 -6.66 2.08 -30.03
CA PHE A 493 -6.61 0.97 -30.98
C PHE A 493 -7.58 -0.14 -30.59
N VAL A 494 -7.61 -0.53 -29.30
CA VAL A 494 -8.58 -1.51 -28.80
C VAL A 494 -10.01 -1.00 -28.96
N GLN A 495 -10.31 0.25 -28.64
CA GLN A 495 -11.67 0.78 -28.85
C GLN A 495 -12.09 0.69 -30.32
N LYS A 496 -11.19 1.01 -31.25
CA LYS A 496 -11.43 0.86 -32.70
C LYS A 496 -11.63 -0.60 -33.11
N LEU A 497 -10.81 -1.51 -32.58
CA LEU A 497 -10.92 -2.96 -32.82
C LEU A 497 -12.30 -3.51 -32.44
N PHE A 498 -12.91 -2.94 -31.40
CA PHE A 498 -14.26 -3.25 -30.94
C PHE A 498 -15.35 -2.41 -31.63
N GLY A 499 -15.02 -1.62 -32.65
CA GLY A 499 -15.97 -0.82 -33.43
C GLY A 499 -16.63 0.32 -32.67
N VAL A 500 -16.01 0.79 -31.57
CA VAL A 500 -16.55 1.87 -30.74
C VAL A 500 -16.40 3.22 -31.47
N PRO A 501 -17.49 3.97 -31.71
CA PRO A 501 -17.43 5.27 -32.38
C PRO A 501 -16.48 6.24 -31.67
N TRP A 502 -15.79 7.09 -32.45
CA TRP A 502 -14.84 8.06 -31.89
C TRP A 502 -15.46 8.96 -30.81
N ASP A 503 -16.70 9.39 -30.97
CA ASP A 503 -17.37 10.25 -29.98
C ASP A 503 -17.45 9.58 -28.59
N ASP A 504 -17.68 8.26 -28.53
CA ASP A 504 -17.69 7.48 -27.29
C ASP A 504 -16.29 7.27 -26.72
N VAL A 505 -15.28 7.10 -27.60
CA VAL A 505 -13.86 7.05 -27.19
C VAL A 505 -13.44 8.39 -26.61
N ARG A 506 -13.73 9.50 -27.29
CA ARG A 506 -13.46 10.87 -26.84
C ARG A 506 -14.14 11.12 -25.50
N LYS A 507 -15.40 10.73 -25.34
CA LYS A 507 -16.12 10.81 -24.07
C LYS A 507 -15.37 10.06 -22.96
N SER A 508 -14.94 8.83 -23.23
CA SER A 508 -14.16 8.03 -22.26
C SER A 508 -12.80 8.66 -21.91
N LEU A 509 -12.14 9.36 -22.85
CA LEU A 509 -10.87 10.04 -22.62
C LEU A 509 -11.01 11.42 -21.93
N SER A 510 -12.17 12.06 -22.05
CA SER A 510 -12.41 13.45 -21.61
C SER A 510 -13.22 13.56 -20.32
N GLU A 511 -14.12 12.63 -20.05
CA GLU A 511 -14.98 12.67 -18.88
C GLU A 511 -14.22 12.24 -17.62
N ALA A 512 -14.06 13.19 -16.70
CA ALA A 512 -13.93 12.84 -15.30
C ALA A 512 -15.32 12.41 -14.81
N ASN A 513 -15.46 11.18 -14.32
CA ASN A 513 -16.71 10.72 -13.72
C ASN A 513 -17.13 11.70 -12.61
N ASN A 514 -18.08 12.59 -12.90
CA ASN A 514 -18.69 13.53 -11.95
C ASN A 514 -19.70 12.79 -11.04
N SER A 515 -19.34 11.59 -10.57
CA SER A 515 -20.18 10.86 -9.63
C SER A 515 -20.07 11.52 -8.25
N LYS A 516 -21.22 11.91 -7.69
CA LYS A 516 -21.35 12.49 -6.33
C LYS A 516 -20.88 11.56 -5.20
N THR A 517 -20.46 10.33 -5.52
CA THR A 517 -19.78 9.38 -4.63
C THR A 517 -18.27 9.49 -4.82
N PRO A 518 -17.51 9.98 -3.82
CA PRO A 518 -16.08 10.29 -4.00
C PRO A 518 -15.16 9.10 -4.30
N LEU A 519 -15.66 7.86 -4.20
CA LEU A 519 -14.89 6.63 -4.42
C LEU A 519 -15.22 5.92 -5.75
N ALA A 520 -16.21 6.41 -6.51
CA ALA A 520 -16.46 6.03 -7.92
C ALA A 520 -15.75 6.99 -8.92
N SER A 521 -14.84 7.82 -8.42
CA SER A 521 -14.10 8.86 -9.15
C SER A 521 -12.92 8.35 -9.98
N ILE A 522 -12.69 7.04 -10.04
CA ILE A 522 -11.66 6.44 -10.88
C ILE A 522 -12.23 6.31 -12.28
N ASP A 523 -11.83 7.23 -13.16
CA ASP A 523 -12.22 7.27 -14.55
C ASP A 523 -11.24 6.49 -15.44
N ALA A 524 -11.63 6.25 -16.69
CA ALA A 524 -10.76 5.57 -17.65
C ALA A 524 -9.42 6.30 -17.86
N PRO A 525 -9.35 7.65 -17.95
CA PRO A 525 -8.09 8.39 -18.03
C PRO A 525 -7.13 8.08 -16.88
N TYR A 526 -7.62 7.92 -15.66
CA TYR A 526 -6.77 7.54 -14.53
C TYR A 526 -6.17 6.14 -14.70
N LEU A 527 -6.92 5.18 -15.26
CA LEU A 527 -6.43 3.83 -15.51
C LEU A 527 -5.36 3.79 -16.63
N ILE A 528 -5.60 4.51 -17.73
CA ILE A 528 -4.77 4.41 -18.95
C ILE A 528 -3.67 5.47 -19.05
N ALA A 529 -3.79 6.59 -18.33
CA ALA A 529 -2.84 7.70 -18.37
C ALA A 529 -2.38 8.16 -16.98
N PHE A 530 -3.06 7.76 -15.90
CA PHE A 530 -2.79 8.21 -14.53
C PHE A 530 -2.85 9.74 -14.36
N ARG A 531 -3.57 10.42 -15.27
CA ARG A 531 -3.81 11.86 -15.30
C ARG A 531 -5.00 12.16 -16.21
N LYS A 532 -5.52 13.39 -16.09
CA LYS A 532 -6.42 13.92 -17.12
C LYS A 532 -5.67 14.13 -18.43
N ILE A 533 -6.33 13.82 -19.54
CA ILE A 533 -5.79 13.98 -20.88
C ILE A 533 -6.24 15.36 -21.41
N PRO A 534 -5.31 16.27 -21.73
CA PRO A 534 -5.64 17.57 -22.29
C PRO A 534 -6.32 17.45 -23.66
N GLU A 535 -7.18 18.40 -23.99
CA GLU A 535 -7.88 18.45 -25.29
C GLU A 535 -6.92 18.44 -26.49
N SER A 536 -5.75 19.07 -26.36
CA SER A 536 -4.72 19.06 -27.40
C SER A 536 -4.17 17.66 -27.69
N GLU A 537 -4.11 16.78 -26.69
CA GLU A 537 -3.73 15.38 -26.87
C GLU A 537 -4.89 14.56 -27.45
N ILE A 538 -6.14 14.84 -27.02
CA ILE A 538 -7.35 14.18 -27.55
C ILE A 538 -7.44 14.33 -29.08
N LEU A 539 -7.17 15.52 -29.62
CA LEU A 539 -7.14 15.75 -31.08
C LEU A 539 -6.06 14.93 -31.79
N SER A 540 -4.94 14.63 -31.13
CA SER A 540 -3.91 13.75 -31.70
C SER A 540 -4.36 12.29 -31.73
N TYR A 541 -5.09 11.85 -30.69
CA TYR A 541 -5.68 10.52 -30.63
C TYR A 541 -6.85 10.34 -31.61
N GLU A 542 -7.57 11.40 -31.98
CA GLU A 542 -8.59 11.38 -33.04
C GLU A 542 -7.99 11.05 -34.41
N LYS A 543 -6.88 11.73 -34.73
CA LYS A 543 -6.13 11.47 -35.96
C LYS A 543 -5.64 10.03 -35.98
N PHE A 544 -5.06 9.58 -34.87
CA PHE A 544 -4.64 8.18 -34.72
C PHE A 544 -5.81 7.22 -34.88
N TYR A 545 -6.95 7.43 -34.21
CA TYR A 545 -8.14 6.59 -34.35
C TYR A 545 -8.56 6.48 -35.81
N THR A 546 -8.59 7.58 -36.55
CA THR A 546 -8.98 7.58 -37.97
C THR A 546 -8.01 6.76 -38.81
N SER A 547 -6.70 6.93 -38.62
CA SER A 547 -5.66 6.33 -39.46
C SER A 547 -5.19 4.93 -39.01
N ALA A 548 -5.47 4.51 -37.78
CA ALA A 548 -4.95 3.26 -37.23
C ALA A 548 -5.49 2.05 -38.00
N ASP A 549 -4.64 1.06 -38.23
CA ASP A 549 -4.96 -0.22 -38.85
C ASP A 549 -4.09 -1.34 -38.24
N ALA A 550 -4.19 -2.56 -38.77
CA ALA A 550 -3.43 -3.72 -38.29
C ALA A 550 -1.90 -3.51 -38.27
N SER A 551 -1.35 -2.56 -39.05
CA SER A 551 0.09 -2.25 -39.05
C SER A 551 0.57 -1.66 -37.72
N PHE A 552 -0.32 -1.09 -36.90
CA PHE A 552 0.02 -0.61 -35.56
C PHE A 552 0.53 -1.72 -34.62
N LEU A 553 0.14 -2.97 -34.90
CA LEU A 553 0.62 -4.16 -34.18
C LEU A 553 2.06 -4.54 -34.57
N SER A 554 2.67 -3.89 -35.57
CA SER A 554 4.08 -4.14 -35.89
C SER A 554 4.97 -3.83 -34.68
N GLY A 555 5.73 -4.84 -34.24
CA GLY A 555 6.57 -4.77 -33.04
C GLY A 555 5.82 -4.84 -31.71
N LYS A 556 4.50 -5.11 -31.71
CA LYS A 556 3.68 -5.27 -30.50
C LYS A 556 3.00 -6.64 -30.53
N LYS A 557 3.00 -7.33 -29.39
CA LYS A 557 2.36 -8.63 -29.23
C LYS A 557 0.90 -8.43 -28.82
N LEU A 558 -0.01 -9.06 -29.55
CA LEU A 558 -1.43 -9.18 -29.22
C LEU A 558 -1.91 -10.55 -29.73
N ASP A 559 -2.07 -11.50 -28.83
CA ASP A 559 -2.42 -12.88 -29.21
C ASP A 559 -3.92 -13.12 -29.12
N TYR A 560 -4.58 -12.53 -28.12
CA TYR A 560 -6.00 -12.76 -27.87
C TYR A 560 -6.81 -11.49 -27.63
N VAL A 561 -8.07 -11.55 -28.01
CA VAL A 561 -9.09 -10.55 -27.67
C VAL A 561 -10.21 -11.26 -26.91
N LEU A 562 -10.52 -10.76 -25.72
CA LEU A 562 -11.64 -11.25 -24.93
C LEU A 562 -12.85 -10.34 -25.16
N VAL A 563 -13.93 -10.92 -25.67
CA VAL A 563 -15.11 -10.21 -26.14
C VAL A 563 -16.33 -10.64 -25.35
N PHE A 564 -17.02 -9.68 -24.74
CA PHE A 564 -18.25 -9.93 -23.97
C PHE A 564 -19.48 -9.95 -24.90
N PRO A 565 -20.61 -10.55 -24.47
CA PRO A 565 -21.79 -10.75 -25.33
C PRO A 565 -22.29 -9.49 -26.05
N ASP A 566 -22.28 -8.35 -25.37
CA ASP A 566 -22.73 -7.04 -25.88
C ASP A 566 -21.75 -6.40 -26.88
N GLU A 567 -20.56 -6.97 -27.04
CA GLU A 567 -19.47 -6.43 -27.85
C GLU A 567 -19.25 -7.24 -29.14
N ASN A 568 -19.80 -8.45 -29.20
CA ASN A 568 -19.45 -9.46 -30.18
C ASN A 568 -19.79 -9.07 -31.62
N ASP A 569 -20.98 -8.50 -31.84
CA ASP A 569 -21.42 -8.10 -33.19
C ASP A 569 -20.53 -7.00 -33.78
N HIS A 570 -20.14 -6.02 -32.95
CA HIS A 570 -19.26 -4.93 -33.37
C HIS A 570 -17.83 -5.43 -33.65
N PHE A 571 -17.30 -6.31 -32.80
CA PHE A 571 -15.99 -6.92 -33.01
C PHE A 571 -15.95 -7.78 -34.30
N LEU A 572 -16.97 -8.62 -34.52
CA LEU A 572 -17.08 -9.43 -35.73
C LEU A 572 -17.21 -8.57 -36.99
N LYS A 573 -17.92 -7.44 -36.93
CA LYS A 573 -17.96 -6.49 -38.03
C LYS A 573 -16.58 -5.94 -38.37
N MET A 574 -15.83 -5.46 -37.38
CA MET A 574 -14.48 -4.91 -37.60
C MET A 574 -13.50 -5.94 -38.16
N THR A 575 -13.57 -7.19 -37.71
CA THR A 575 -12.75 -8.28 -38.24
C THR A 575 -13.13 -8.65 -39.67
N ASN A 576 -14.42 -8.72 -40.00
CA ASN A 576 -14.91 -8.93 -41.37
C ASN A 576 -14.51 -7.78 -42.32
N ASP A 577 -14.43 -6.55 -41.80
CA ASP A 577 -13.94 -5.38 -42.54
C ASP A 577 -12.40 -5.36 -42.69
N GLY A 578 -11.71 -6.40 -42.22
CA GLY A 578 -10.27 -6.61 -42.41
C GLY A 578 -9.37 -5.89 -41.40
N PHE A 579 -9.93 -5.33 -40.32
CA PHE A 579 -9.16 -4.61 -39.30
C PHE A 579 -8.27 -5.53 -38.46
N ALA A 580 -8.72 -6.76 -38.23
CA ALA A 580 -7.95 -7.82 -37.57
C ALA A 580 -8.34 -9.18 -38.14
N ASP A 581 -7.37 -10.09 -38.16
CA ASP A 581 -7.55 -11.46 -38.67
C ASP A 581 -7.61 -12.44 -37.50
N VAL A 582 -8.66 -13.25 -37.47
CA VAL A 582 -8.98 -14.17 -36.37
C VAL A 582 -8.77 -15.60 -36.86
N SER A 583 -8.02 -16.39 -36.09
CA SER A 583 -7.67 -17.77 -36.43
C SER A 583 -8.61 -18.80 -35.78
N GLU A 584 -8.88 -18.61 -34.50
CA GLU A 584 -9.58 -19.56 -33.63
C GLU A 584 -10.43 -18.77 -32.63
N SER A 585 -11.53 -19.37 -32.18
CA SER A 585 -12.36 -18.79 -31.13
C SER A 585 -12.96 -19.87 -30.23
N GLU A 586 -13.08 -19.53 -28.95
CA GLU A 586 -13.68 -20.39 -27.94
C GLU A 586 -14.70 -19.58 -27.13
N THR A 587 -15.91 -20.11 -26.95
CA THR A 587 -17.02 -19.40 -26.30
C THR A 587 -17.52 -20.15 -25.07
N GLU A 588 -17.68 -19.42 -23.97
CA GLU A 588 -18.29 -19.91 -22.73
C GLU A 588 -19.27 -18.86 -22.21
N ALA A 589 -20.52 -19.27 -21.96
CA ALA A 589 -21.58 -18.37 -21.45
C ALA A 589 -21.73 -17.04 -22.21
N GLY A 590 -21.48 -17.04 -23.53
CA GLY A 590 -21.55 -15.86 -24.40
C GLY A 590 -20.29 -14.98 -24.41
N VAL A 591 -19.33 -15.21 -23.52
CA VAL A 591 -17.99 -14.59 -23.62
C VAL A 591 -17.18 -15.40 -24.62
N THR A 592 -16.51 -14.72 -25.54
CA THR A 592 -15.67 -15.36 -26.56
C THR A 592 -14.23 -14.89 -26.46
N LEU A 593 -13.31 -15.85 -26.46
CA LEU A 593 -11.88 -15.60 -26.57
C LEU A 593 -11.46 -15.84 -28.01
N TYR A 594 -11.09 -14.78 -28.72
CA TYR A 594 -10.60 -14.84 -30.09
C TYR A 594 -9.09 -14.81 -30.13
N LYS A 595 -8.48 -15.72 -30.89
CA LYS A 595 -7.04 -15.74 -31.15
C LYS A 595 -6.75 -15.02 -32.45
N LEU A 596 -5.93 -13.97 -32.39
CA LEU A 596 -5.53 -13.22 -33.57
C LEU A 596 -4.40 -13.95 -34.30
N ASN A 597 -4.44 -13.92 -35.63
CA ASN A 597 -3.26 -14.28 -36.42
C ASN A 597 -2.19 -13.24 -36.15
N ALA A 598 -0.98 -13.69 -35.76
CA ALA A 598 0.19 -12.82 -35.76
C ALA A 598 0.23 -12.12 -37.11
N SER A 599 0.17 -10.78 -37.11
CA SER A 599 0.05 -10.02 -38.35
C SER A 599 1.11 -10.52 -39.31
N LYS A 600 0.69 -10.86 -40.53
CA LYS A 600 1.60 -11.15 -41.64
C LYS A 600 2.31 -9.84 -42.03
N SER A 601 3.08 -9.24 -41.13
CA SER A 601 4.13 -8.31 -41.53
C SER A 601 5.32 -9.18 -41.94
N SER A 602 5.46 -9.39 -43.25
CA SER A 602 6.74 -9.84 -43.81
C SER A 602 7.85 -9.01 -43.17
N PRO A 603 8.98 -9.62 -42.75
CA PRO A 603 10.18 -8.85 -42.51
C PRO A 603 10.52 -8.17 -43.83
N LEU A 604 10.33 -6.85 -43.90
CA LEU A 604 10.90 -6.06 -44.98
C LEU A 604 12.43 -6.23 -44.87
N ASN A 605 12.96 -6.97 -45.83
CA ASN A 605 14.35 -7.28 -46.13
C ASN A 605 15.43 -6.49 -45.37
N SER A 606 16.29 -7.28 -44.70
CA SER A 606 17.75 -7.13 -44.49
C SER A 606 18.37 -5.74 -44.53
#